data_AF-A0A6V7NU67-F1
#
_entry.id   AF-A0A6V7NU67-F1
#
_cell.length_a   1.000
_cell.length_b   1.000
_cell.length_c   1.000
_cell.angle_alpha   90.00
_cell.angle_beta   90.00
_cell.angle_gamma   90.00
#
_symmetry.space_group_name_H-M   'P 1'
#
loop_
_entity.id
_entity.type
_entity.pdbx_description
1 polymer ?
#
loop_
_entity_poly.entity_id
_entity_poly.type
_entity_poly.pdbx_seq_one_letter_code
_entity_poly.pdbx_strand_id
1 'polypeptide(L)'
;MILLNPPLKGFTTNSDPHVLPAVHLSYSDGVKILAYYKKLRNSTGVSAATASIIFRKTTYGHRPSPAVASFSSRGPPPSNGGILKPDVLAPGVNILAAWPFAVGPSPSALATSTFNFLSGTSMAAPHVSGIAALIKNKHPKWQPAFISSAIITSAKDVDLEGIRSPTSSGTAMRAYSQPAPDKSTP
;
A
#
# COMPACT_ATOMS: atom_id res chain seq x y z
N MET A 1 -20.88 6.39 -3.78
CA MET A 1 -20.69 5.22 -2.89
C MET A 1 -19.54 5.52 -1.93
N ILE A 2 -19.69 5.23 -0.64
CA ILE A 2 -18.63 5.39 0.35
C ILE A 2 -18.32 3.99 0.90
N LEU A 3 -17.10 3.49 0.67
CA LEU A 3 -16.64 2.22 1.20
C LEU A 3 -15.88 2.49 2.50
N LEU A 4 -16.30 1.85 3.58
CA LEU A 4 -15.70 2.01 4.90
C LEU A 4 -14.91 0.76 5.26
N ASN A 5 -13.66 0.93 5.66
CA ASN A 5 -12.87 -0.19 6.17
C ASN A 5 -13.42 -0.72 7.49
N PRO A 6 -13.45 -2.05 7.71
CA PRO A 6 -13.58 -2.62 9.05
C PRO A 6 -12.30 -2.38 9.86
N PRO A 7 -12.32 -2.57 11.20
CA PRO A 7 -11.15 -2.40 12.06
C PRO A 7 -9.91 -3.15 11.56
N LEU A 8 -10.10 -4.38 11.07
CA LEU A 8 -9.01 -5.24 10.57
C LEU A 8 -8.28 -4.67 9.34
N LYS A 9 -8.93 -3.82 8.54
CA LYS A 9 -8.31 -3.18 7.37
C LYS A 9 -7.63 -1.85 7.69
N GLY A 10 -7.88 -1.27 8.86
CA GLY A 10 -7.21 -0.06 9.35
C GLY A 10 -7.11 1.05 8.30
N PHE A 11 -5.89 1.48 8.00
CA PHE A 11 -5.57 2.53 7.02
C PHE A 11 -5.38 2.01 5.58
N THR A 12 -5.47 0.71 5.33
CA THR A 12 -5.23 0.13 3.99
C THR A 12 -6.43 0.37 3.07
N THR A 13 -6.28 1.26 2.09
CA THR A 13 -7.31 1.57 1.08
C THR A 13 -6.86 1.16 -0.31
N ASN A 14 -7.82 0.76 -1.16
CA ASN A 14 -7.57 0.39 -2.55
C ASN A 14 -8.10 1.46 -3.51
N SER A 15 -7.36 1.69 -4.58
CA SER A 15 -7.74 2.57 -5.69
C SER A 15 -8.47 1.79 -6.79
N ASP A 16 -9.45 0.98 -6.40
CA ASP A 16 -10.22 0.15 -7.33
C ASP A 16 -11.16 1.03 -8.17
N PRO A 17 -11.24 0.82 -9.50
CA PRO A 17 -12.20 1.55 -10.33
C PRO A 17 -13.63 1.08 -10.04
N HIS A 18 -14.55 2.04 -9.97
CA HIS A 18 -15.97 1.78 -9.74
C HIS A 18 -16.81 2.43 -10.84
N VAL A 19 -17.91 1.78 -11.24
CA VAL A 19 -18.85 2.29 -12.27
C VAL A 19 -19.64 3.50 -11.77
N LEU A 20 -19.79 3.64 -10.45
CA LEU A 20 -20.42 4.79 -9.80
C LEU A 20 -19.36 5.59 -9.03
N PRO A 21 -19.53 6.91 -8.86
CA PRO A 21 -18.63 7.71 -8.05
C PRO A 21 -18.42 7.11 -6.66
N ALA A 22 -17.19 6.77 -6.32
CA ALA A 22 -16.87 6.03 -5.11
C ALA A 22 -15.62 6.56 -4.40
N VAL A 23 -15.57 6.40 -3.08
CA VAL A 23 -14.40 6.67 -2.24
C VAL A 23 -14.21 5.57 -1.22
N HIS A 24 -12.99 5.08 -1.06
CA HIS A 24 -12.63 4.07 -0.06
C HIS A 24 -11.84 4.72 1.08
N LEU A 25 -12.36 4.61 2.30
CA LEU A 25 -11.85 5.30 3.47
C LEU A 25 -11.24 4.34 4.50
N SER A 26 -10.28 4.88 5.25
CA SER A 26 -9.71 4.23 6.42
C SER A 26 -10.78 3.96 7.49
N TYR A 27 -10.50 3.04 8.41
CA TYR A 27 -11.41 2.76 9.53
C TYR A 27 -11.64 4.01 10.40
N SER A 28 -10.56 4.75 10.71
CA SER A 28 -10.63 5.94 11.55
C SER A 28 -11.49 7.05 10.92
N ASP A 29 -11.38 7.26 9.60
CA ASP A 29 -12.21 8.24 8.90
C ASP A 29 -13.65 7.75 8.72
N GLY A 30 -13.84 6.44 8.52
CA GLY A 30 -15.17 5.83 8.46
C GLY A 30 -15.95 5.98 9.75
N VAL A 31 -15.30 5.85 10.91
CA VAL A 31 -15.93 6.10 12.22
C VAL A 31 -16.39 7.56 12.35
N LYS A 32 -15.59 8.52 11.86
CA LYS A 32 -15.97 9.95 11.87
C LYS A 32 -17.20 10.22 11.01
N ILE A 33 -17.26 9.65 9.80
CA ILE A 33 -18.41 9.80 8.90
C ILE A 33 -19.66 9.14 9.50
N LEU A 34 -19.52 7.97 10.10
CA LEU A 34 -20.64 7.29 10.74
C LEU A 34 -21.16 8.09 11.94
N ALA A 35 -20.28 8.70 12.72
CA ALA A 35 -20.66 9.58 13.83
C ALA A 35 -21.40 10.83 13.32
N TYR A 36 -20.91 11.46 12.26
CA TYR A 36 -21.57 12.58 11.57
C TYR A 36 -23.00 12.20 11.14
N TYR A 37 -23.15 11.07 10.45
CA TYR A 37 -24.45 10.58 9.99
C TYR A 37 -25.41 10.30 11.16
N LYS A 38 -24.95 9.59 12.20
CA LYS A 38 -25.77 9.26 13.38
C LYS A 38 -26.23 10.52 14.11
N LYS A 39 -25.35 11.52 14.27
CA LYS A 39 -25.67 12.79 14.92
C LYS A 39 -26.81 13.50 14.19
N LEU A 40 -26.69 13.70 12.87
CA LEU A 40 -27.70 14.41 12.07
C LEU A 40 -29.02 13.63 11.95
N ARG A 41 -28.94 12.31 11.82
CA ARG A 41 -30.12 11.45 11.81
C ARG A 41 -30.95 11.62 13.08
N ASN A 42 -30.29 11.69 14.23
CA ASN A 42 -30.95 11.79 15.53
C ASN A 42 -31.48 13.20 15.84
N SER A 43 -30.88 14.26 15.27
CA SER A 43 -31.27 15.65 15.55
C SER A 43 -32.28 16.23 14.57
N THR A 44 -32.12 15.95 13.28
CA THR A 44 -32.76 16.72 12.18
C THR A 44 -33.40 15.82 11.12
N GLY A 45 -33.42 14.50 11.33
CA GLY A 45 -33.91 13.53 10.36
C GLY A 45 -32.89 13.14 9.29
N VAL A 46 -33.17 12.05 8.56
CA VAL A 46 -32.23 11.40 7.63
C VAL A 46 -31.83 12.30 6.45
N SER A 47 -32.73 13.16 5.98
CA SER A 47 -32.52 14.02 4.80
C SER A 47 -31.53 15.18 5.04
N ALA A 48 -31.13 15.43 6.28
CA ALA A 48 -30.20 16.50 6.63
C ALA A 48 -28.72 16.14 6.39
N ALA A 49 -28.40 14.85 6.29
CA ALA A 49 -27.03 14.39 6.09
C ALA A 49 -26.68 14.36 4.59
N THR A 50 -25.96 15.38 4.11
CA THR A 50 -25.43 15.44 2.75
C THR A 50 -23.92 15.19 2.72
N ALA A 51 -23.42 14.72 1.56
CA ALA A 51 -22.00 14.54 1.30
C ALA A 51 -21.73 14.72 -0.21
N SER A 52 -20.51 15.16 -0.55
CA SER A 52 -20.06 15.28 -1.94
C SER A 52 -18.74 14.53 -2.12
N ILE A 53 -18.59 13.83 -3.25
CA ILE A 53 -17.35 13.15 -3.64
C ILE A 53 -16.72 13.99 -4.74
N ILE A 54 -15.53 14.53 -4.47
CA ILE A 54 -14.78 15.35 -5.42
C ILE A 54 -13.54 14.57 -5.85
N PHE A 55 -13.43 14.26 -7.14
CA PHE A 55 -12.26 13.61 -7.69
C PHE A 55 -11.12 14.61 -7.85
N ARG A 56 -10.04 14.38 -7.11
CA ARG A 56 -8.79 15.16 -7.23
C ARG A 56 -7.73 14.33 -7.95
N LYS A 57 -6.64 14.99 -8.35
CA LYS A 57 -5.43 14.30 -8.80
C LYS A 57 -4.79 13.54 -7.64
N THR A 58 -3.91 12.59 -7.96
CA THR A 58 -3.09 11.87 -6.98
C THR A 58 -2.35 12.85 -6.07
N THR A 59 -2.44 12.63 -4.76
CA THR A 59 -1.71 13.41 -3.75
C THR A 59 -0.64 12.54 -3.11
N TYR A 60 0.52 13.13 -2.85
CA TYR A 60 1.65 12.47 -2.20
C TYR A 60 1.74 12.92 -0.74
N GLY A 61 2.52 12.20 0.06
CA GLY A 61 2.73 12.55 1.47
C GLY A 61 1.67 12.00 2.42
N HIS A 62 0.90 10.98 2.01
CA HIS A 62 0.01 10.27 2.92
C HIS A 62 0.79 9.65 4.09
N ARG A 63 0.16 9.59 5.27
CA ARG A 63 0.75 9.12 6.53
C ARG A 63 -0.20 8.15 7.23
N PRO A 64 0.33 7.09 7.87
CA PRO A 64 1.74 6.69 7.91
C PRO A 64 2.22 6.13 6.56
N SER A 65 3.50 6.33 6.23
CA SER A 65 4.11 5.78 5.00
C SER A 65 5.64 5.67 5.13
N PRO A 66 6.25 4.54 4.76
CA PRO A 66 5.62 3.25 4.46
C PRO A 66 4.92 2.65 5.68
N ALA A 67 3.89 1.84 5.43
CA ALA A 67 3.21 1.09 6.48
C ALA A 67 2.75 -0.27 5.94
N VAL A 68 2.73 -1.28 6.81
CA VAL A 68 2.39 -2.67 6.42
C VAL A 68 0.89 -2.77 6.12
N ALA A 69 0.55 -3.17 4.89
CA ALA A 69 -0.83 -3.35 4.46
C ALA A 69 -1.55 -4.41 5.30
N SER A 70 -2.84 -4.23 5.54
CA SER A 70 -3.65 -5.13 6.40
C SER A 70 -3.71 -6.57 5.89
N PHE A 71 -3.61 -6.77 4.57
CA PHE A 71 -3.65 -8.08 3.92
C PHE A 71 -2.27 -8.78 3.89
N SER A 72 -1.19 -8.08 4.26
CA SER A 72 0.16 -8.65 4.20
C SER A 72 0.31 -9.75 5.27
N SER A 73 0.70 -10.94 4.83
CA SER A 73 0.94 -12.07 5.74
C SER A 73 2.03 -11.74 6.76
N ARG A 74 1.85 -12.23 7.98
CA ARG A 74 2.75 -12.01 9.11
C ARG A 74 3.35 -13.33 9.56
N GLY A 75 4.64 -13.31 9.90
CA GLY A 75 5.29 -14.45 10.53
C GLY A 75 5.26 -14.38 12.06
N PRO A 76 5.99 -15.30 12.73
CA PRO A 76 6.78 -16.37 12.12
C PRO A 76 5.89 -17.50 11.56
N PRO A 77 6.25 -18.10 10.42
CA PRO A 77 5.56 -19.28 9.91
C PRO A 77 5.87 -20.51 10.80
N PRO A 78 4.87 -21.37 11.07
CA PRO A 78 5.02 -22.49 12.01
C PRO A 78 6.03 -23.55 11.54
N SER A 79 6.29 -23.65 10.23
CA SER A 79 7.07 -24.72 9.61
C SER A 79 8.51 -24.34 9.21
N ASN A 80 9.04 -23.20 9.66
CA ASN A 80 10.31 -22.66 9.16
C ASN A 80 11.48 -22.72 10.16
N GLY A 81 11.42 -23.62 11.15
CA GLY A 81 12.54 -23.90 12.07
C GLY A 81 13.04 -22.69 12.86
N GLY A 82 12.17 -21.71 13.16
CA GLY A 82 12.52 -20.49 13.89
C GLY A 82 13.07 -19.34 13.03
N ILE A 83 13.14 -19.49 11.71
CA ILE A 83 13.59 -18.42 10.81
C ILE A 83 12.47 -17.38 10.62
N LEU A 84 12.76 -16.13 10.99
CA LEU A 84 11.84 -14.99 10.90
C LEU A 84 11.47 -14.67 9.45
N LYS A 85 10.20 -14.34 9.23
CA LYS A 85 9.64 -13.86 7.95
C LYS A 85 8.53 -12.83 8.20
N PRO A 86 8.24 -11.93 7.25
CA PRO A 86 8.90 -11.74 5.95
C PRO A 86 10.28 -11.07 6.08
N ASP A 87 11.11 -11.11 5.01
CA ASP A 87 12.48 -10.60 5.07
C ASP A 87 12.61 -9.07 4.88
N VAL A 88 11.79 -8.49 4.00
CA VAL A 88 11.88 -7.07 3.61
C VAL A 88 10.50 -6.54 3.19
N LEU A 89 10.26 -5.25 3.39
CA LEU A 89 9.07 -4.56 2.92
C LEU A 89 9.35 -3.79 1.61
N ALA A 90 8.40 -3.85 0.69
CA ALA A 90 8.43 -3.14 -0.58
C ALA A 90 7.02 -2.61 -0.96
N PRO A 91 6.92 -1.63 -1.88
CA PRO A 91 5.64 -1.06 -2.30
C PRO A 91 4.72 -2.11 -2.93
N GLY A 92 3.51 -2.28 -2.38
CA GLY A 92 2.54 -3.26 -2.88
C GLY A 92 1.08 -2.83 -2.74
N VAL A 93 0.81 -1.56 -2.45
CA VAL A 93 -0.56 -1.02 -2.34
C VAL A 93 -0.73 0.05 -3.41
N ASN A 94 -1.80 -0.04 -4.20
CA ASN A 94 -2.14 0.90 -5.27
C ASN A 94 -0.97 1.11 -6.24
N ILE A 95 -0.39 0.01 -6.73
CA ILE A 95 0.69 0.02 -7.72
C ILE A 95 0.07 0.08 -9.12
N LEU A 96 0.43 1.11 -9.88
CA LEU A 96 0.08 1.23 -11.29
C LEU A 96 1.01 0.38 -12.14
N ALA A 97 0.46 -0.56 -12.91
CA ALA A 97 1.23 -1.40 -13.82
C ALA A 97 0.46 -1.65 -15.12
N ALA A 98 1.17 -2.16 -16.14
CA ALA A 98 0.55 -2.50 -17.43
C ALA A 98 -0.54 -3.58 -17.25
N TRP A 99 -1.60 -3.47 -18.04
CA TRP A 99 -2.76 -4.34 -18.00
C TRP A 99 -3.23 -4.73 -19.40
N PRO A 100 -3.61 -5.99 -19.65
CA PRO A 100 -4.04 -6.41 -20.99
C PRO A 100 -5.42 -5.83 -21.34
N PHE A 101 -5.57 -5.34 -22.57
CA PHE A 101 -6.81 -4.75 -23.08
C PHE A 101 -8.05 -5.65 -22.93
N ALA A 102 -7.88 -6.96 -23.07
CA ALA A 102 -8.99 -7.91 -23.10
C ALA A 102 -9.55 -8.30 -21.71
N VAL A 103 -8.88 -7.91 -20.62
CA VAL A 103 -9.25 -8.31 -19.24
C VAL A 103 -9.34 -7.12 -18.28
N GLY A 104 -9.55 -5.92 -18.82
CA GLY A 104 -9.68 -4.67 -18.05
C GLY A 104 -10.76 -4.73 -16.96
N PRO A 105 -10.69 -3.89 -15.91
CA PRO A 105 -11.61 -3.92 -14.77
C PRO A 105 -13.07 -3.50 -15.08
N SER A 106 -13.48 -3.51 -16.35
CA SER A 106 -14.88 -3.43 -16.76
C SER A 106 -15.01 -3.94 -18.21
N PRO A 107 -16.05 -4.72 -18.55
CA PRO A 107 -16.43 -4.97 -19.94
C PRO A 107 -17.16 -3.77 -20.59
N SER A 108 -17.18 -2.59 -19.95
CA SER A 108 -17.73 -1.38 -20.57
C SER A 108 -16.74 -0.78 -21.58
N ALA A 109 -17.27 -0.16 -22.63
CA ALA A 109 -16.52 0.53 -23.69
C ALA A 109 -15.58 1.66 -23.19
N LEU A 110 -15.54 1.92 -21.88
CA LEU A 110 -14.68 2.90 -21.19
C LEU A 110 -13.40 2.28 -20.61
N ALA A 111 -13.27 0.95 -20.56
CA ALA A 111 -12.07 0.28 -20.04
C ALA A 111 -11.02 0.04 -21.14
N THR A 112 -10.54 1.12 -21.75
CA THR A 112 -9.45 1.10 -22.73
C THR A 112 -8.06 1.25 -22.10
N SER A 113 -7.97 1.19 -20.76
CA SER A 113 -6.73 1.48 -20.05
C SER A 113 -5.72 0.34 -20.18
N THR A 114 -4.56 0.65 -20.75
CA THR A 114 -3.36 -0.20 -20.78
C THR A 114 -2.67 -0.31 -19.43
N PHE A 115 -3.20 0.36 -18.41
CA PHE A 115 -2.68 0.33 -17.05
C PHE A 115 -3.80 0.10 -16.03
N ASN A 116 -3.46 -0.52 -14.90
CA ASN A 116 -4.38 -0.74 -13.81
C ASN A 116 -3.68 -0.57 -12.46
N PHE A 117 -4.43 -0.14 -11.45
CA PHE A 117 -3.98 -0.12 -10.06
C PHE A 117 -4.33 -1.44 -9.41
N LEU A 118 -3.33 -2.11 -8.82
CA LEU A 118 -3.56 -3.29 -8.00
C LEU A 118 -2.79 -3.20 -6.69
N SER A 119 -3.32 -3.91 -5.69
CA SER A 119 -2.73 -4.06 -4.36
C SER A 119 -2.48 -5.53 -4.07
N GLY A 120 -1.30 -5.87 -3.57
CA GLY A 120 -0.93 -7.22 -3.20
C GLY A 120 0.56 -7.36 -2.90
N THR A 121 0.93 -8.41 -2.17
CA THR A 121 2.33 -8.83 -2.07
C THR A 121 2.88 -9.28 -3.44
N SER A 122 2.01 -9.73 -4.34
CA SER A 122 2.32 -9.95 -5.76
C SER A 122 2.82 -8.69 -6.48
N MET A 123 2.45 -7.49 -6.02
CA MET A 123 2.96 -6.22 -6.55
C MET A 123 4.23 -5.77 -5.82
N ALA A 124 4.44 -6.19 -4.57
CA ALA A 124 5.69 -5.94 -3.83
C ALA A 124 6.85 -6.80 -4.33
N ALA A 125 6.61 -8.07 -4.65
CA ALA A 125 7.61 -9.01 -5.14
C ALA A 125 8.40 -8.51 -6.38
N PRO A 126 7.77 -7.99 -7.46
CA PRO A 126 8.50 -7.51 -8.63
C PRO A 126 9.39 -6.29 -8.36
N HIS A 127 9.06 -5.46 -7.36
CA HIS A 127 9.96 -4.37 -6.96
C HIS A 127 11.26 -4.92 -6.37
N VAL A 128 11.18 -5.91 -5.48
CA VAL A 128 12.35 -6.53 -4.86
C VAL A 128 13.16 -7.33 -5.89
N SER A 129 12.50 -8.07 -6.79
CA SER A 129 13.20 -8.83 -7.83
C SER A 129 13.91 -7.91 -8.83
N GLY A 130 13.33 -6.76 -9.17
CA GLY A 130 13.99 -5.74 -9.99
C GLY A 130 15.26 -5.19 -9.33
N ILE A 131 15.19 -4.86 -8.04
CA ILE A 131 16.38 -4.43 -7.26
C ILE A 131 17.44 -5.54 -7.22
N ALA A 132 17.03 -6.79 -6.96
CA ALA A 132 17.93 -7.93 -6.95
C ALA A 132 18.62 -8.13 -8.31
N ALA A 133 17.90 -7.95 -9.42
CA ALA A 133 18.45 -8.02 -10.77
C ALA A 133 19.49 -6.91 -11.04
N LEU A 134 19.23 -5.68 -10.60
CA LEU A 134 20.20 -4.58 -10.70
C LEU A 134 21.47 -4.85 -9.88
N ILE A 135 21.32 -5.37 -8.66
CA ILE A 135 22.47 -5.78 -7.83
C ILE A 135 23.24 -6.91 -8.51
N LYS A 136 22.56 -7.92 -9.07
CA LYS A 136 23.20 -9.03 -9.80
C LYS A 136 23.94 -8.54 -11.05
N ASN A 137 23.38 -7.57 -11.77
CA ASN A 137 24.04 -6.98 -12.93
C ASN A 137 25.33 -6.24 -12.52
N LYS A 138 25.30 -5.47 -11.43
CA LYS A 138 26.47 -4.77 -10.90
C LYS A 138 27.50 -5.71 -10.25
N HIS A 139 27.04 -6.81 -9.67
CA HIS A 139 27.87 -7.81 -9.00
C HIS A 139 27.62 -9.23 -9.55
N PRO A 140 28.08 -9.55 -10.78
CA PRO A 140 27.73 -10.82 -11.44
C PRO A 140 28.17 -12.08 -10.70
N LYS A 141 29.24 -12.00 -9.90
CA LYS A 141 29.77 -13.12 -9.11
C LYS A 141 29.07 -13.33 -7.77
N TRP A 142 28.21 -12.41 -7.34
CA TRP A 142 27.49 -12.56 -6.08
C TRP A 142 26.48 -13.71 -6.15
N GLN A 143 26.53 -14.56 -5.13
CA GLN A 143 25.53 -15.58 -4.86
C GLN A 143 24.20 -14.95 -4.41
N PRO A 144 23.05 -15.63 -4.59
CA PRO A 144 21.74 -15.13 -4.17
C PRO A 144 21.70 -14.70 -2.70
N ALA A 145 22.40 -15.42 -1.82
CA ALA A 145 22.48 -15.09 -0.40
C ALA A 145 23.13 -13.71 -0.14
N PHE A 146 24.18 -13.35 -0.87
CA PHE A 146 24.83 -12.04 -0.73
C PHE A 146 23.91 -10.91 -1.21
N ILE A 147 23.17 -11.14 -2.29
CA ILE A 147 22.20 -10.16 -2.81
C ILE A 147 21.07 -9.96 -1.80
N SER A 148 20.50 -11.05 -1.29
CA SER A 148 19.46 -11.00 -0.26
C SER A 148 19.95 -10.29 1.00
N SER A 149 21.14 -10.64 1.49
CA SER A 149 21.76 -9.98 2.63
C SER A 149 21.91 -8.48 2.40
N ALA A 150 22.46 -8.06 1.25
CA ALA A 150 22.64 -6.64 0.94
C ALA A 150 21.32 -5.86 0.96
N ILE A 151 20.24 -6.44 0.41
CA ILE A 151 18.91 -5.82 0.42
C ILE A 151 18.37 -5.70 1.86
N ILE A 152 18.43 -6.77 2.65
CA ILE A 152 17.86 -6.80 4.01
C ILE A 152 18.64 -5.87 4.95
N THR A 153 19.96 -5.91 4.92
CA THR A 153 20.80 -5.12 5.85
C THR A 153 20.81 -3.64 5.52
N SER A 154 20.53 -3.25 4.27
CA SER A 154 20.45 -1.85 3.84
C SER A 154 19.05 -1.23 3.92
N ALA A 155 18.01 -2.02 4.21
CA ALA A 155 16.66 -1.51 4.34
C ALA A 155 16.47 -0.67 5.63
N LYS A 156 15.54 0.29 5.60
CA LYS A 156 15.24 1.23 6.70
C LYS A 156 14.11 0.70 7.59
N ASP A 157 14.22 0.83 8.91
CA ASP A 157 13.21 0.36 9.88
C ASP A 157 12.21 1.45 10.32
N VAL A 158 12.28 2.63 9.71
CA VAL A 158 11.45 3.80 10.05
C VAL A 158 10.58 4.23 8.88
N ASP A 159 9.45 4.85 9.20
CA ASP A 159 8.62 5.54 8.24
C ASP A 159 9.21 6.93 7.87
N LEU A 160 8.49 7.68 7.03
CA LEU A 160 8.90 9.02 6.60
C LEU A 160 8.93 10.06 7.73
N GLU A 161 8.39 9.76 8.91
CA GLU A 161 8.42 10.62 10.11
C GLU A 161 9.47 10.15 11.12
N GLY A 162 10.27 9.14 10.78
CA GLY A 162 11.26 8.56 11.69
C GLY A 162 10.63 7.63 12.74
N ILE A 163 9.34 7.32 12.62
CA ILE A 163 8.64 6.43 13.52
C ILE A 163 8.90 5.00 13.09
N ARG A 164 9.39 4.17 14.00
CA ARG A 164 9.53 2.73 13.75
C ARG A 164 8.16 2.10 13.54
N SER A 165 8.04 1.27 12.52
CA SER A 165 6.77 0.60 12.24
C SER A 165 6.34 -0.23 13.46
N PRO A 166 5.10 -0.08 13.98
CA PRO A 166 4.66 -0.69 15.24
C PRO A 166 4.58 -2.22 15.26
N THR A 167 4.98 -2.89 14.16
CA THR A 167 5.22 -4.35 14.14
C THR A 167 6.54 -4.74 14.82
N SER A 168 7.28 -3.80 15.42
CA SER A 168 8.58 -4.03 16.07
C SER A 168 8.51 -4.68 17.46
N SER A 169 7.50 -5.50 17.76
CA SER A 169 7.55 -6.40 18.92
C SER A 169 8.55 -7.53 18.63
N GLY A 170 9.84 -7.21 18.67
CA GLY A 170 10.95 -8.17 18.53
C GLY A 170 11.45 -8.37 17.10
N THR A 171 12.32 -7.46 16.65
CA THR A 171 13.35 -7.69 15.61
C THR A 171 12.91 -7.85 14.14
N ALA A 172 13.27 -6.81 13.35
CA ALA A 172 13.39 -6.73 11.88
C ALA A 172 12.11 -6.87 11.03
N MET A 173 11.51 -5.73 10.68
CA MET A 173 10.92 -5.53 9.36
C MET A 173 11.34 -4.15 8.85
N ARG A 174 12.16 -4.14 7.80
CA ARG A 174 12.77 -2.94 7.21
C ARG A 174 12.17 -2.69 5.83
N ALA A 175 11.74 -1.46 5.56
CA ALA A 175 11.27 -0.98 4.27
C ALA A 175 12.40 -0.41 3.41
N TYR A 176 12.39 -0.76 2.13
CA TYR A 176 13.25 -0.12 1.14
C TYR A 176 12.60 1.19 0.68
N SER A 177 13.17 2.34 1.06
CA SER A 177 12.78 3.66 0.53
C SER A 177 13.71 4.06 -0.61
N GLN A 178 13.18 4.40 -1.78
CA GLN A 178 13.94 5.13 -2.81
C GLN A 178 14.50 6.43 -2.21
N PRO A 179 15.72 6.87 -2.58
CA PRO A 179 16.19 8.20 -2.20
C PRO A 179 15.24 9.26 -2.79
N ALA A 180 14.87 10.25 -1.98
CA ALA A 180 14.08 11.38 -2.46
C ALA A 180 14.82 12.06 -3.63
N PRO A 181 14.12 12.58 -4.66
CA PRO A 181 14.77 13.31 -5.72
C PRO A 181 15.51 14.52 -5.12
N ASP A 182 16.78 14.63 -5.47
CA ASP A 182 17.65 15.75 -5.14
C ASP A 182 17.00 17.05 -5.63
N LYS A 183 16.71 17.96 -4.70
CA LYS A 183 16.24 19.32 -4.97
C LYS A 183 17.40 20.29 -5.14
N SER A 184 18.48 19.87 -5.78
CA SER A 184 19.59 20.73 -6.16
C SER A 184 20.02 20.46 -7.59
N THR A 185 19.34 21.11 -8.53
CA THR A 185 19.93 21.91 -9.60
C THR A 185 18.80 22.67 -10.33
N PRO A 186 19.09 23.88 -10.84
CA PRO A 186 18.10 24.86 -11.29
C PRO A 186 17.35 24.46 -12.57
#